data_AF-A0A1D7QTQ9-F1
#
_entry.id   AF-A0A1D7QTQ9-F1
#
_cell.length_a   1.000
_cell.length_b   1.000
_cell.length_c   1.000
_cell.angle_alpha   90.00
_cell.angle_beta   90.00
_cell.angle_gamma   90.00
#
_symmetry.space_group_name_H-M   'P 1'
#
loop_
_entity.id
_entity.type
_entity.pdbx_description
1 polymer ?
#
loop_
_entity_poly.entity_id
_entity_poly.type
_entity_poly.pdbx_seq_one_letter_code
_entity_poly.pdbx_strand_id
1 'polypeptide(L)'
;MGTLTRGSWGFGFIFIVAILLTACQNTVNEEEASLNLNDEALNEEDLDTLISTNEKLVDQLEEKTIINDNLRDEVAELEEENADLREDLLTYRQQTLETEQYVTRYQEVRLTIDEMTRKVFMAMHDRDHVLLDTVTTDQIEPDGDRNLLVIETDEDMTRSFHYLQIDSFQSMRQMEVDYDRENESVQVVYGLYSVDDESFFRNTTVNLEFIHGDNNEWLLDHIAYQ
;
A
#
# COMPACT_ATOMS: atom_id res chain seq x y z
N MET A 1 23.25 43.71 12.11
CA MET A 1 23.75 44.78 11.21
C MET A 1 23.44 44.33 9.79
N GLY A 2 22.70 45.15 9.00
CA GLY A 2 22.25 44.89 7.62
C GLY A 2 20.88 44.17 7.55
N THR A 3 19.69 44.80 7.52
CA THR A 3 19.00 45.75 6.60
C THR A 3 18.66 45.24 5.19
N LEU A 4 17.35 45.05 4.97
CA LEU A 4 16.53 45.29 3.74
C LEU A 4 16.87 44.41 2.50
N THR A 5 15.91 43.79 1.80
CA THR A 5 14.84 44.45 1.04
C THR A 5 13.61 43.57 0.71
N ARG A 6 12.46 44.24 0.66
CA ARG A 6 11.12 43.90 0.14
C ARG A 6 11.06 43.32 -1.29
N GLY A 7 9.97 42.59 -1.55
CA GLY A 7 9.32 42.44 -2.87
C GLY A 7 8.19 41.41 -2.80
N SER A 8 7.02 41.70 -2.22
CA SER A 8 5.83 42.26 -2.89
C SER A 8 5.40 41.52 -4.16
N TRP A 9 4.81 40.33 -4.01
CA TRP A 9 4.11 39.58 -5.08
C TRP A 9 2.63 39.38 -4.72
N GLY A 10 1.97 40.45 -4.30
CA GLY A 10 0.56 40.42 -3.88
C GLY A 10 -0.18 41.66 -4.30
N PHE A 11 -0.10 42.08 -5.57
CA PHE A 11 -0.87 43.23 -6.09
C PHE A 11 -1.09 43.15 -7.61
N GLY A 12 -1.27 41.94 -8.16
CA GLY A 12 -1.51 41.74 -9.60
C GLY A 12 -2.97 41.54 -10.01
N PHE A 13 -3.87 41.19 -9.08
CA PHE A 13 -5.22 40.71 -9.43
C PHE A 13 -6.35 41.71 -9.12
N ILE A 14 -6.06 42.86 -8.50
CA ILE A 14 -7.06 43.87 -8.08
C ILE A 14 -7.21 45.01 -9.10
N PHE A 15 -6.43 45.03 -10.19
CA PHE A 15 -6.46 46.14 -11.15
C PHE A 15 -7.43 45.95 -12.34
N ILE A 16 -8.01 44.76 -12.52
CA ILE A 16 -8.92 44.47 -13.66
C ILE A 16 -10.40 44.72 -13.31
N VAL A 17 -10.76 44.74 -12.02
CA VAL A 17 -12.15 45.01 -11.58
C VAL A 17 -12.48 46.52 -11.54
N ALA A 18 -11.47 47.39 -11.51
CA ALA A 18 -11.68 48.85 -11.42
C ALA A 18 -11.97 49.55 -12.76
N ILE A 19 -11.80 48.88 -13.91
CA ILE A 19 -11.99 49.49 -15.25
C ILE A 19 -13.43 49.33 -15.78
N LEU A 20 -14.26 48.48 -15.17
CA LEU A 20 -15.66 48.25 -15.60
C LEU A 20 -16.70 49.16 -14.93
N LEU A 21 -16.33 50.03 -13.98
CA LEU A 21 -17.28 50.87 -13.22
C LEU A 21 -17.29 52.36 -13.59
N THR A 22 -16.50 52.82 -14.57
CA THR A 22 -16.46 54.25 -14.98
C THR A 22 -17.12 54.57 -16.32
N ALA A 23 -17.95 53.66 -16.88
CA ALA A 23 -18.64 53.90 -18.15
C ALA A 23 -20.13 54.31 -18.03
N CYS A 24 -20.66 54.54 -16.83
CA CYS A 24 -22.04 55.02 -16.64
C CYS A 24 -22.11 56.22 -15.66
N GLN A 25 -21.39 57.29 -15.96
CA GLN A 25 -21.67 58.61 -15.37
C GLN A 25 -21.36 59.70 -16.40
N ASN A 26 -22.29 59.97 -17.31
CA ASN A 26 -22.74 61.33 -17.61
C ASN A 26 -23.88 61.31 -18.65
N THR A 27 -25.11 61.54 -18.21
CA THR A 27 -26.12 62.41 -18.87
C THR A 27 -27.35 62.43 -17.97
N VAL A 28 -27.26 63.18 -16.87
CA VAL A 28 -28.46 63.77 -16.26
C VAL A 28 -28.74 65.02 -17.07
N ASN A 29 -29.62 64.91 -18.06
CA ASN A 29 -30.30 66.06 -18.62
C ASN A 29 -31.69 66.07 -17.98
N GLU A 30 -31.83 66.94 -16.98
CA GLU A 30 -33.13 67.40 -16.50
C GLU A 30 -33.78 68.20 -17.64
N GLU A 31 -34.56 67.52 -18.47
CA GLU A 31 -35.64 68.18 -19.19
C GLU A 31 -36.94 67.50 -18.79
N GLU A 32 -37.81 68.33 -18.22
CA GLU A 32 -39.17 68.04 -17.82
C GLU A 32 -39.91 67.32 -18.96
N ALA A 33 -39.93 65.99 -18.91
CA ALA A 33 -40.98 65.23 -19.57
C ALA A 33 -42.25 65.49 -18.76
N SER A 34 -42.93 66.57 -19.14
CA SER A 34 -44.34 66.79 -18.83
C SER A 34 -45.05 65.44 -18.89
N LEU A 35 -45.61 65.02 -17.75
CA LEU A 35 -46.65 64.02 -17.67
C LEU A 35 -47.81 64.50 -18.55
N ASN A 36 -47.70 64.25 -19.85
CA ASN A 36 -48.86 63.98 -20.68
C ASN A 36 -49.40 62.66 -20.13
N LEU A 37 -50.25 62.76 -19.11
CA LEU A 37 -51.38 61.87 -18.91
C LEU A 37 -52.30 62.05 -20.13
N ASN A 38 -51.78 61.75 -21.31
CA ASN A 38 -52.62 61.36 -22.41
C ASN A 38 -53.07 59.95 -22.05
N ASP A 39 -54.38 59.89 -21.89
CA ASP A 39 -55.26 58.73 -21.86
C ASP A 39 -55.06 57.90 -23.15
N GLU A 40 -53.83 57.46 -23.41
CA GLU A 40 -53.52 56.43 -24.39
C GLU A 40 -53.95 55.14 -23.71
N ALA A 41 -55.21 54.78 -24.00
CA ALA A 41 -55.74 53.45 -23.81
C ALA A 41 -54.58 52.46 -23.98
N LEU A 42 -54.23 51.77 -22.89
CA LEU A 42 -53.50 50.52 -22.98
C LEU A 42 -54.22 49.73 -24.07
N ASN A 43 -53.63 49.69 -25.26
CA ASN A 43 -54.13 48.84 -26.32
C ASN A 43 -54.16 47.46 -25.69
N GLU A 44 -55.34 46.85 -25.66
CA GLU A 44 -55.58 45.52 -25.10
C GLU A 44 -54.52 44.52 -25.65
N GLU A 45 -54.05 44.78 -26.87
CA GLU A 45 -52.97 44.10 -27.59
C GLU A 45 -51.56 44.25 -26.96
N ASP A 46 -51.18 45.42 -26.43
CA ASP A 46 -49.89 45.63 -25.73
C ASP A 46 -49.90 45.01 -24.32
N LEU A 47 -51.06 45.04 -23.66
CA LEU A 47 -51.26 44.38 -22.37
C LEU A 47 -51.20 42.84 -22.52
N ASP A 48 -51.87 42.29 -23.54
CA ASP A 48 -51.81 40.86 -23.87
C ASP A 48 -50.40 40.42 -24.28
N THR A 49 -49.65 41.28 -24.98
CA THR A 49 -48.26 40.99 -25.36
C THR A 49 -47.34 40.96 -24.12
N LEU A 50 -47.53 41.87 -23.17
CA LEU A 50 -46.80 41.88 -21.89
C LEU A 50 -47.16 40.70 -20.98
N ILE A 51 -48.43 40.31 -20.94
CA ILE A 51 -48.91 39.14 -20.19
C ILE A 51 -48.32 37.86 -20.79
N SER A 52 -48.41 37.68 -22.12
CA SER A 52 -47.78 36.57 -22.86
C SER A 52 -46.27 36.47 -22.66
N THR A 53 -45.59 37.63 -22.59
CA THR A 53 -44.15 37.66 -22.36
C THR A 53 -43.80 37.32 -20.91
N ASN A 54 -44.59 37.78 -19.94
CA ASN A 54 -44.44 37.37 -18.54
C ASN A 54 -44.71 35.88 -18.32
N GLU A 55 -45.76 35.33 -18.93
CA GLU A 55 -46.05 33.89 -18.86
C GLU A 55 -44.88 33.08 -19.44
N LYS A 56 -44.34 33.46 -20.61
CA LYS A 56 -43.14 32.82 -21.17
C LYS A 56 -41.91 32.93 -20.27
N LEU A 57 -41.73 34.06 -19.59
CA LEU A 57 -40.61 34.24 -18.67
C LEU A 57 -40.79 33.40 -17.41
N VAL A 58 -42.02 33.25 -16.91
CA VAL A 58 -42.35 32.36 -15.78
C VAL A 58 -42.11 30.90 -16.19
N ASP A 59 -42.59 30.47 -17.36
CA ASP A 59 -42.37 29.12 -17.88
C ASP A 59 -40.87 28.81 -18.04
N GLN A 60 -40.10 29.77 -18.60
CA GLN A 60 -38.64 29.63 -18.72
C GLN A 60 -37.95 29.59 -17.36
N LEU A 61 -38.42 30.36 -16.39
CA LEU A 61 -37.85 30.37 -15.05
C LEU A 61 -38.15 29.04 -14.36
N GLU A 62 -39.37 28.52 -14.48
CA GLU A 62 -39.79 27.22 -13.97
C GLU A 62 -38.94 26.08 -14.58
N GLU A 63 -38.78 26.07 -15.91
CA GLU A 63 -37.89 25.14 -16.63
C GLU A 63 -36.45 25.22 -16.11
N LYS A 64 -35.92 26.44 -15.89
CA LYS A 64 -34.57 26.64 -15.36
C LYS A 64 -34.42 26.16 -13.92
N THR A 65 -35.44 26.31 -13.07
CA THR A 65 -35.43 25.73 -11.72
C THR A 65 -35.40 24.22 -11.76
N ILE A 66 -36.22 23.58 -12.59
CA ILE A 66 -36.23 22.12 -12.73
C ILE A 66 -34.87 21.61 -13.20
N ILE A 67 -34.26 22.27 -14.20
CA ILE A 67 -32.91 21.94 -14.66
C ILE A 67 -31.88 22.14 -13.54
N ASN A 68 -31.99 23.20 -12.74
CA ASN A 68 -31.07 23.46 -11.63
C ASN A 68 -31.16 22.38 -10.55
N ASP A 69 -32.38 21.96 -10.21
CA ASP A 69 -32.60 20.94 -9.19
C ASP A 69 -32.09 19.56 -9.68
N ASN A 70 -32.36 19.19 -10.93
CA ASN A 70 -31.78 17.98 -11.53
C ASN A 70 -30.24 18.00 -11.54
N LEU A 71 -29.63 19.14 -11.87
CA LEU A 71 -28.17 19.30 -11.84
C LEU A 71 -27.61 19.22 -10.42
N ARG A 72 -28.35 19.68 -9.41
CA ARG A 72 -27.95 19.55 -8.00
C ARG A 72 -27.98 18.11 -7.53
N ASP A 73 -29.02 17.37 -7.93
CA ASP A 73 -29.13 15.95 -7.61
C ASP A 73 -27.99 15.16 -8.29
N GLU A 74 -27.69 15.44 -9.56
CA GLU A 74 -26.57 14.83 -10.28
C GLU A 74 -25.21 15.17 -9.64
N VAL A 75 -25.02 16.41 -9.18
CA VAL A 75 -23.81 16.80 -8.43
C VAL A 75 -23.69 16.04 -7.11
N ALA A 76 -24.79 15.89 -6.37
CA ALA A 76 -24.78 15.15 -5.11
C ALA A 76 -24.46 13.66 -5.32
N GLU A 77 -25.03 13.04 -6.35
CA GLU A 77 -24.74 11.65 -6.73
C GLU A 77 -23.26 11.49 -7.13
N LEU A 78 -22.74 12.40 -7.95
CA LEU A 78 -21.32 12.38 -8.34
C LEU A 78 -20.37 12.63 -7.16
N GLU A 79 -20.77 13.45 -6.18
CA GLU A 79 -19.98 13.67 -4.97
C GLU A 79 -19.92 12.41 -4.09
N GLU A 80 -21.04 11.69 -3.96
CA GLU A 80 -21.13 10.40 -3.26
C GLU A 80 -20.28 9.34 -3.98
N GLU A 81 -20.44 9.17 -5.29
CA GLU A 81 -19.63 8.24 -6.09
C GLU A 81 -18.12 8.56 -5.98
N ASN A 82 -17.75 9.84 -6.00
CA ASN A 82 -16.35 10.25 -5.85
C ASN A 82 -15.81 9.94 -4.45
N ALA A 83 -16.64 10.03 -3.42
CA ALA A 83 -16.25 9.66 -2.06
C ALA A 83 -15.99 8.15 -1.95
N ASP A 84 -16.89 7.33 -2.50
CA ASP A 84 -16.75 5.87 -2.52
C ASP A 84 -15.51 5.45 -3.30
N LEU A 85 -15.31 5.99 -4.50
CA LEU A 85 -14.13 5.72 -5.32
C LEU A 85 -12.82 6.11 -4.63
N ARG A 86 -12.81 7.18 -3.83
CA ARG A 86 -11.64 7.57 -3.04
C ARG A 86 -11.36 6.55 -1.94
N GLU A 87 -12.37 6.06 -1.27
CA GLU A 87 -12.23 5.04 -0.23
C GLU A 87 -11.70 3.72 -0.81
N ASP A 88 -12.25 3.28 -1.94
CA ASP A 88 -11.77 2.10 -2.66
C ASP A 88 -10.31 2.25 -3.07
N LEU A 89 -9.94 3.41 -3.60
CA LEU A 89 -8.58 3.70 -4.02
C LEU A 89 -7.61 3.69 -2.83
N LEU A 90 -8.00 4.26 -1.69
CA LEU A 90 -7.20 4.23 -0.46
C LEU A 90 -7.01 2.79 0.03
N THR A 91 -8.08 2.00 0.04
CA THR A 91 -8.04 0.59 0.43
C THR A 91 -7.10 -0.21 -0.47
N TYR A 92 -7.22 -0.03 -1.79
CA TYR A 92 -6.34 -0.70 -2.77
C TYR A 92 -4.87 -0.31 -2.59
N ARG A 93 -4.59 0.99 -2.35
CA ARG A 93 -3.22 1.45 -2.08
C ARG A 93 -2.66 0.81 -0.81
N GLN A 94 -3.46 0.72 0.25
CA GLN A 94 -3.03 0.11 1.50
C GLN A 94 -2.70 -1.37 1.29
N GLN A 95 -3.57 -2.13 0.62
CA GLN A 95 -3.33 -3.54 0.30
C GLN A 95 -2.08 -3.74 -0.56
N THR A 96 -1.85 -2.84 -1.52
CA THR A 96 -0.65 -2.88 -2.37
C THR A 96 0.61 -2.67 -1.53
N LEU A 97 0.62 -1.67 -0.65
CA LEU A 97 1.75 -1.40 0.23
C LEU A 97 2.03 -2.57 1.19
N GLU A 98 1.00 -3.16 1.78
CA GLU A 98 1.14 -4.32 2.66
C GLU A 98 1.71 -5.53 1.90
N THR A 99 1.27 -5.73 0.65
CA THR A 99 1.78 -6.80 -0.21
C THR A 99 3.25 -6.55 -0.58
N GLU A 100 3.61 -5.33 -0.95
CA GLU A 100 4.99 -4.95 -1.27
C GLU A 100 5.94 -5.12 -0.08
N GLN A 101 5.50 -4.68 1.11
CA GLN A 101 6.23 -4.86 2.36
C GLN A 101 6.40 -6.35 2.69
N TYR A 102 5.33 -7.13 2.55
CA TYR A 102 5.37 -8.58 2.78
C TYR A 102 6.37 -9.27 1.83
N VAL A 103 6.30 -9.00 0.53
CA VAL A 103 7.20 -9.59 -0.46
C VAL A 103 8.65 -9.21 -0.19
N THR A 104 8.89 -7.94 0.17
CA THR A 104 10.24 -7.46 0.49
C THR A 104 10.80 -8.16 1.72
N ARG A 105 10.03 -8.21 2.81
CA ARG A 105 10.40 -8.90 4.05
C ARG A 105 10.64 -10.40 3.79
N TYR A 106 9.77 -11.05 3.04
CA TYR A 106 9.93 -12.46 2.68
C TYR A 106 11.24 -12.73 1.92
N GLN A 107 11.62 -11.85 0.98
CA GLN A 107 12.88 -11.99 0.24
C GLN A 107 14.11 -11.83 1.16
N GLU A 108 14.08 -10.85 2.06
CA GLU A 108 15.15 -10.63 3.05
C GLU A 108 15.31 -11.83 3.99
N VAL A 109 14.19 -12.30 4.54
CA VAL A 109 14.14 -13.48 5.41
C VAL A 109 14.68 -14.70 4.66
N ARG A 110 14.23 -14.94 3.43
CA ARG A 110 14.70 -16.08 2.62
C ARG A 110 16.21 -16.08 2.41
N LEU A 111 16.81 -14.93 2.11
CA LEU A 111 18.26 -14.84 1.94
C LEU A 111 18.99 -15.12 3.26
N THR A 112 18.46 -14.57 4.35
CA THR A 112 19.00 -14.78 5.70
C THR A 112 18.94 -16.26 6.09
N ILE A 113 17.82 -16.93 5.84
CA ILE A 113 17.65 -18.36 6.15
C ILE A 113 18.54 -19.25 5.28
N ASP A 114 18.77 -18.91 4.01
CA ASP A 114 19.75 -19.66 3.18
C ASP A 114 21.18 -19.53 3.72
N GLU A 115 21.56 -18.33 4.17
CA GLU A 115 22.85 -18.10 4.81
C GLU A 115 22.97 -18.85 6.14
N MET A 116 21.93 -18.81 6.98
CA MET A 116 21.88 -19.53 8.25
C MET A 116 21.92 -21.05 8.05
N THR A 117 21.18 -21.57 7.08
CA THR A 117 21.20 -22.99 6.75
C THR A 117 22.59 -23.43 6.30
N ARG A 118 23.24 -22.64 5.45
CA ARG A 118 24.62 -22.91 5.04
C ARG A 118 25.58 -22.91 6.23
N LYS A 119 25.44 -21.93 7.13
CA LYS A 119 26.24 -21.82 8.35
C LYS A 119 26.08 -23.05 9.25
N VAL A 120 24.85 -23.51 9.47
CA VAL A 120 24.52 -24.75 10.20
C VAL A 120 25.17 -25.97 9.55
N PHE A 121 24.99 -26.15 8.24
CA PHE A 121 25.54 -27.31 7.54
C PHE A 121 27.07 -27.31 7.52
N MET A 122 27.70 -26.15 7.30
CA MET A 122 29.15 -26.03 7.36
C MET A 122 29.68 -26.31 8.78
N ALA A 123 29.00 -25.80 9.82
CA ALA A 123 29.37 -26.07 11.19
C ALA A 123 29.29 -27.57 11.54
N MET A 124 28.26 -28.28 11.06
CA MET A 124 28.16 -29.74 11.20
C MET A 124 29.27 -30.48 10.44
N HIS A 125 29.60 -30.04 9.23
CA HIS A 125 30.67 -30.63 8.43
C HIS A 125 32.04 -30.46 9.10
N ASP A 126 32.34 -29.25 9.56
CA ASP A 126 33.60 -28.88 10.21
C ASP A 126 33.69 -29.32 11.68
N ARG A 127 32.58 -29.82 12.23
CA ARG A 127 32.41 -30.18 13.66
C ARG A 127 32.67 -29.00 14.58
N ASP A 128 32.22 -27.82 14.19
CA ASP A 128 32.30 -26.61 14.99
C ASP A 128 31.12 -26.54 15.97
N HIS A 129 31.29 -27.16 17.13
CA HIS A 129 30.26 -27.22 18.17
C HIS A 129 29.97 -25.84 18.78
N VAL A 130 30.95 -24.94 18.82
CA VAL A 130 30.78 -23.58 19.36
C VAL A 130 29.87 -22.78 18.44
N LEU A 131 30.09 -22.91 17.13
CA LEU A 131 29.22 -22.25 16.16
C LEU A 131 27.81 -22.83 16.18
N LEU A 132 27.68 -24.16 16.27
CA LEU A 132 26.38 -24.83 16.37
C LEU A 132 25.58 -24.32 17.57
N ASP A 133 26.20 -24.30 18.75
CA ASP A 133 25.59 -23.78 20.01
C ASP A 133 25.12 -22.33 19.88
N THR A 134 25.78 -21.52 19.04
CA THR A 134 25.40 -20.11 18.81
C THR A 134 24.25 -19.94 17.80
N VAL A 135 24.06 -20.90 16.89
CA VAL A 135 23.07 -20.78 15.80
C VAL A 135 21.85 -21.66 16.00
N THR A 136 21.80 -22.43 17.08
CA THR A 136 20.64 -23.23 17.48
C THR A 136 19.94 -22.62 18.69
N THR A 137 18.68 -22.99 18.89
CA THR A 137 17.94 -22.66 20.11
C THR A 137 18.35 -23.59 21.25
N ASP A 138 17.90 -23.25 22.47
CA ASP A 138 18.12 -24.08 23.66
C ASP A 138 17.49 -25.48 23.55
N GLN A 139 16.61 -25.72 22.55
CA GLN A 139 16.02 -27.04 22.29
C GLN A 139 17.01 -27.99 21.60
N ILE A 140 18.11 -27.49 21.04
CA ILE A 140 19.10 -28.30 20.32
C ILE A 140 20.44 -28.22 21.04
N GLU A 141 20.91 -29.36 21.55
CA GLU A 141 22.22 -29.49 22.18
C GLU A 141 23.21 -30.21 21.23
N PRO A 142 24.33 -29.57 20.84
CA PRO A 142 25.39 -30.23 20.08
C PRO A 142 26.18 -31.23 20.93
N ASP A 143 26.10 -32.52 20.60
CA ASP A 143 26.92 -33.56 21.22
C ASP A 143 28.18 -33.82 20.38
N GLY A 144 29.31 -33.27 20.83
CA GLY A 144 30.59 -33.39 20.14
C GLY A 144 31.24 -34.77 20.22
N ASP A 145 30.96 -35.54 21.26
CA ASP A 145 31.51 -36.90 21.41
C ASP A 145 30.88 -37.84 20.37
N ARG A 146 29.59 -37.65 20.09
CA ARG A 146 28.81 -38.48 19.16
C ARG A 146 28.62 -37.86 17.77
N ASN A 147 29.02 -36.61 17.55
CA ASN A 147 28.81 -35.85 16.31
C ASN A 147 27.34 -35.84 15.88
N LEU A 148 26.45 -35.49 16.82
CA LEU A 148 25.02 -35.38 16.58
C LEU A 148 24.44 -34.15 17.29
N LEU A 149 23.29 -33.71 16.82
CA LEU A 149 22.44 -32.75 17.51
C LEU A 149 21.39 -33.54 18.29
N VAL A 150 21.27 -33.29 19.59
CA VAL A 150 20.17 -33.77 20.42
C VAL A 150 19.09 -32.71 20.39
N ILE A 151 17.88 -33.09 20.00
CA ILE A 151 16.75 -32.17 19.86
C ILE A 151 15.71 -32.57 20.89
N GLU A 152 15.43 -31.68 21.83
CA GLU A 152 14.35 -31.80 22.79
C GLU A 152 13.03 -31.37 22.14
N THR A 153 11.94 -32.04 22.50
CA THR A 153 10.59 -31.69 22.03
C THR A 153 9.66 -31.63 23.24
N ASP A 154 8.57 -30.88 23.13
CA ASP A 154 7.60 -30.59 24.21
C ASP A 154 7.02 -31.83 24.94
N GLU A 155 7.15 -33.03 24.37
CA GLU A 155 6.63 -34.29 24.93
C GLU A 155 7.68 -35.15 25.66
N ASP A 156 8.76 -34.55 26.19
CA ASP A 156 9.92 -35.26 26.78
C ASP A 156 10.60 -36.26 25.81
N MET A 157 10.31 -36.15 24.51
CA MET A 157 10.94 -36.99 23.49
C MET A 157 12.21 -36.32 23.00
N THR A 158 13.31 -37.07 23.02
CA THR A 158 14.58 -36.65 22.42
C THR A 158 14.72 -37.28 21.04
N ARG A 159 15.02 -36.45 20.06
CA ARG A 159 15.44 -36.89 18.73
C ARG A 159 16.93 -36.63 18.56
N SER A 160 17.56 -37.37 17.67
CA SER A 160 18.96 -37.13 17.33
C SER A 160 19.10 -36.95 15.83
N PHE A 161 19.92 -35.99 15.44
CA PHE A 161 20.27 -35.71 14.06
C PHE A 161 21.77 -35.81 13.90
N HIS A 162 22.24 -36.75 13.07
CA HIS A 162 23.68 -36.93 12.85
C HIS A 162 24.22 -35.80 11.98
N TYR A 163 25.43 -35.34 12.28
CA TYR A 163 26.06 -34.29 11.49
C TYR A 163 26.17 -34.68 10.03
N LEU A 164 25.63 -33.83 9.16
CA LEU A 164 25.70 -34.00 7.72
C LEU A 164 27.12 -33.73 7.23
N GLN A 165 27.66 -34.68 6.46
CA GLN A 165 28.93 -34.51 5.76
C GLN A 165 28.64 -33.99 4.36
N ILE A 166 28.90 -32.71 4.12
CA ILE A 166 28.56 -32.04 2.85
C ILE A 166 29.25 -32.74 1.67
N ASP A 167 30.48 -33.22 1.84
CA ASP A 167 31.24 -33.95 0.82
C ASP A 167 30.57 -35.23 0.30
N SER A 168 29.59 -35.77 1.04
CA SER A 168 28.81 -36.94 0.61
C SER A 168 27.72 -36.60 -0.41
N PHE A 169 27.46 -35.31 -0.65
CA PHE A 169 26.47 -34.80 -1.58
C PHE A 169 27.14 -33.93 -2.64
N GLN A 170 26.64 -34.00 -3.86
CA GLN A 170 27.15 -33.17 -4.96
C GLN A 170 26.36 -31.88 -5.13
N SER A 171 25.11 -31.88 -4.66
CA SER A 171 24.24 -30.71 -4.75
C SER A 171 23.24 -30.71 -3.60
N MET A 172 22.95 -29.52 -3.11
CA MET A 172 21.94 -29.24 -2.11
C MET A 172 21.07 -28.11 -2.64
N ARG A 173 19.76 -28.30 -2.61
CA ARG A 173 18.80 -27.35 -3.18
C ARG A 173 17.63 -27.14 -2.24
N GLN A 174 17.35 -25.87 -1.97
CA GLN A 174 16.12 -25.44 -1.33
C GLN A 174 14.92 -25.84 -2.22
N MET A 175 14.05 -26.69 -1.70
CA MET A 175 12.85 -27.18 -2.36
C MET A 175 11.62 -26.36 -2.00
N GLU A 176 11.47 -26.03 -0.72
CA GLU A 176 10.30 -25.34 -0.16
C GLU A 176 10.74 -24.40 0.94
N VAL A 177 10.10 -23.23 1.02
CA VAL A 177 10.21 -22.29 2.14
C VAL A 177 8.83 -21.76 2.45
N ASP A 178 8.44 -21.93 3.70
CA ASP A 178 7.22 -21.36 4.27
C ASP A 178 7.61 -20.37 5.36
N TYR A 179 7.07 -19.16 5.29
CA TYR A 179 7.35 -18.10 6.27
C TYR A 179 6.07 -17.74 6.98
N ASP A 180 6.01 -18.05 8.26
CA ASP A 180 4.93 -17.64 9.15
C ASP A 180 5.26 -16.28 9.75
N ARG A 181 4.58 -15.25 9.25
CA ARG A 181 4.72 -13.87 9.74
C ARG A 181 4.14 -13.68 11.14
N GLU A 182 3.13 -14.46 11.52
CA GLU A 182 2.47 -14.29 12.82
C GLU A 182 3.35 -14.81 13.96
N ASN A 183 4.01 -15.94 13.74
CA ASN A 183 4.89 -16.57 14.72
C ASN A 183 6.38 -16.23 14.52
N GLU A 184 6.72 -15.44 13.49
CA GLU A 184 8.10 -15.15 13.06
C GLU A 184 8.95 -16.44 12.98
N SER A 185 8.41 -17.45 12.29
CA SER A 185 9.07 -18.73 12.06
C SER A 185 9.19 -19.04 10.57
N VAL A 186 10.23 -19.79 10.21
CA VAL A 186 10.48 -20.21 8.82
C VAL A 186 10.75 -21.70 8.78
N GLN A 187 9.97 -22.40 7.98
CA GLN A 187 10.21 -23.81 7.66
C GLN A 187 10.85 -23.90 6.28
N VAL A 188 11.95 -24.63 6.18
CA VAL A 188 12.69 -24.80 4.94
C VAL A 188 13.04 -26.25 4.70
N VAL A 189 12.79 -26.70 3.48
CA VAL A 189 13.05 -28.08 3.04
C VAL A 189 14.19 -28.06 2.03
N TYR A 190 15.27 -28.78 2.33
CA TYR A 190 16.40 -28.97 1.42
C TYR A 190 16.45 -30.40 0.89
N GLY A 191 16.55 -30.52 -0.44
CA GLY A 191 16.86 -31.78 -1.11
C GLY A 191 18.38 -31.93 -1.24
N LEU A 192 18.89 -33.09 -0.80
CA LEU A 192 20.29 -33.46 -0.96
C LEU A 192 20.43 -34.51 -2.06
N TYR A 193 21.34 -34.28 -2.99
CA TYR A 193 21.48 -35.07 -4.22
C TYR A 193 22.91 -35.55 -4.41
N SER A 194 23.06 -36.78 -4.90
CA SER A 194 24.31 -37.31 -5.42
C SER A 194 24.14 -37.77 -6.86
N VAL A 195 25.25 -37.80 -7.58
CA VAL A 195 25.35 -38.49 -8.88
C VAL A 195 26.03 -39.82 -8.64
N ASP A 196 25.40 -40.88 -9.13
CA ASP A 196 26.06 -42.15 -9.44
C ASP A 196 26.19 -42.25 -10.97
N ASP A 197 27.05 -43.17 -11.44
CA ASP A 197 27.65 -43.23 -12.78
C ASP A 197 26.73 -42.94 -14.00
N GLU A 198 25.40 -43.05 -13.87
CA GLU A 198 24.44 -42.74 -14.94
C GLU A 198 23.18 -41.93 -14.51
N SER A 199 23.03 -41.51 -13.25
CA SER A 199 21.82 -40.77 -12.82
C SER A 199 22.00 -39.84 -11.62
N PHE A 200 21.23 -38.74 -11.64
CA PHE A 200 21.09 -37.81 -10.52
C PHE A 200 19.88 -38.25 -9.68
N PHE A 201 20.11 -38.71 -8.45
CA PHE A 201 19.02 -39.08 -7.54
C PHE A 201 19.08 -38.27 -6.25
N ARG A 202 17.89 -38.03 -5.70
CA ARG A 202 17.72 -37.40 -4.39
C ARG A 202 17.97 -38.46 -3.33
N ASN A 203 18.98 -38.23 -2.49
CA ASN A 203 19.34 -39.15 -1.41
C ASN A 203 18.37 -39.02 -0.25
N THR A 204 18.14 -37.78 0.16
CA THR A 204 17.35 -37.47 1.34
C THR A 204 16.85 -36.04 1.26
N THR A 205 15.91 -35.74 2.14
CA THR A 205 15.36 -34.42 2.33
C THR A 205 15.51 -34.05 3.80
N VAL A 206 15.94 -32.83 4.05
CA VAL A 206 16.12 -32.30 5.41
C VAL A 206 15.14 -31.15 5.58
N ASN A 207 14.31 -31.25 6.63
CA ASN A 207 13.45 -30.17 7.07
C ASN A 207 14.13 -29.43 8.21
N LEU A 208 14.15 -28.11 8.13
CA LEU A 208 14.70 -27.20 9.14
C LEU A 208 13.62 -26.20 9.52
N GLU A 209 13.50 -25.90 10.80
CA GLU A 209 12.66 -24.83 11.31
C GLU A 209 13.53 -23.81 12.02
N PHE A 210 13.36 -22.54 11.66
CA PHE A 210 14.03 -21.42 12.28
C PHE A 210 13.00 -20.54 12.97
N ILE A 211 13.35 -20.05 14.15
CA ILE A 211 12.56 -19.06 14.89
C ILE A 211 13.35 -17.78 15.05
N HIS A 212 12.66 -16.64 15.07
CA HIS A 212 13.28 -15.36 15.31
C HIS A 212 13.46 -15.13 16.82
N GLY A 213 14.71 -15.13 17.29
CA GLY A 213 15.05 -14.95 18.70
C GLY A 213 15.06 -13.49 19.16
N ASP A 214 15.11 -13.30 20.49
CA ASP A 214 15.03 -11.98 21.15
C ASP A 214 16.14 -11.00 20.74
N ASN A 215 17.29 -11.51 20.29
CA ASN A 215 18.42 -10.70 19.85
C ASN A 215 18.32 -10.24 18.38
N ASN A 216 17.15 -10.41 17.74
CA ASN A 216 16.94 -10.13 16.32
C ASN A 216 17.83 -11.01 15.42
N GLU A 217 17.96 -12.27 15.80
CA GLU A 217 18.73 -13.30 15.09
C GLU A 217 17.82 -14.51 14.83
N TRP A 218 17.98 -15.15 13.68
CA TRP A 218 17.31 -16.40 13.36
C TRP A 218 18.11 -17.56 13.95
N LEU A 219 17.44 -18.43 14.70
CA LEU A 219 18.04 -19.59 15.34
C LEU A 219 17.35 -20.85 14.86
N LEU A 220 18.12 -21.93 14.67
CA LEU A 220 17.60 -23.23 14.31
C LEU A 220 16.91 -23.86 15.52
N ASP A 221 15.61 -24.11 15.40
CA ASP A 221 14.79 -24.70 16.44
C ASP A 221 14.52 -26.19 16.22
N HIS A 222 14.36 -26.59 14.95
CA HIS A 222 14.11 -27.98 14.61
C HIS A 222 14.92 -28.42 13.38
N ILE A 223 15.36 -29.68 13.39
CA ILE A 223 15.95 -30.34 12.21
C ILE A 223 15.57 -31.82 12.16
N ALA A 224 15.11 -32.27 11.00
CA ALA A 224 14.71 -33.66 10.80
C ALA A 224 14.94 -34.14 9.36
N TYR A 225 15.16 -35.45 9.22
CA TYR A 225 15.03 -36.11 7.92
C TYR A 225 13.54 -36.29 7.60
N GLN A 226 13.18 -36.07 6.34
CA GLN A 226 11.83 -36.28 5.80
C GLN A 226 11.77 -37.56 4.96
#